data_AF-A0A519MSP5-F1
#
_entry.id   AF-A0A519MSP5-F1
#
_cell.length_a   1.000
_cell.length_b   1.000
_cell.length_c   1.000
_cell.angle_alpha   90.00
_cell.angle_beta   90.00
_cell.angle_gamma   90.00
#
_symmetry.space_group_name_H-M   'P 1'
#
loop_
_entity.id
_entity.type
_entity.pdbx_description
1 polymer ?
#
loop_
_entity_poly.entity_id
_entity_poly.type
_entity_poly.pdbx_seq_one_letter_code
_entity_poly.pdbx_strand_id
1 'polypeptide(L)'
;MLYLLLSIIFSVTVGIIFKVARRYDVNIPQIVTWNYVFAIALCYVAFSPDLTVVDENAAWIIYLPLAILLPSIFLFLAASIRHKGIVKTDAAQRLSLFIPILAAYFLFKEDFNNLKFIGLAVGFPAIGLILYKKQSNESNRWI
;
A
#
# COMPACT_ATOMS: atom_id res chain seq x y z
N MET A 1 -13.93 14.64 2.87
CA MET A 1 -14.27 13.88 1.64
C MET A 1 -13.29 14.15 0.50
N LEU A 2 -12.89 15.40 0.24
CA LEU A 2 -11.87 15.72 -0.78
C LEU A 2 -10.55 14.96 -0.56
N TYR A 3 -10.04 14.87 0.68
CA TYR A 3 -8.84 14.09 1.01
C TYR A 3 -8.96 12.59 0.70
N LEU A 4 -10.15 12.01 0.84
CA LEU A 4 -10.39 10.61 0.54
C LEU A 4 -10.32 10.38 -0.98
N LEU A 5 -10.94 11.26 -1.76
CA LEU A 5 -10.91 11.20 -3.21
C LEU A 5 -9.48 11.41 -3.75
N LEU A 6 -8.75 12.39 -3.21
CA LEU A 6 -7.34 12.62 -3.54
C LEU A 6 -6.47 11.40 -3.19
N SER A 7 -6.69 10.79 -2.02
CA SER A 7 -5.96 9.59 -1.59
C SER A 7 -6.18 8.42 -2.54
N ILE A 8 -7.43 8.19 -2.99
CA ILE A 8 -7.75 7.15 -3.99
C ILE A 8 -7.02 7.44 -5.30
N ILE A 9 -7.10 8.68 -5.81
CA ILE A 9 -6.44 9.06 -7.06
C ILE A 9 -4.93 8.84 -6.95
N PHE A 10 -4.28 9.34 -5.89
CA PHE A 10 -2.84 9.17 -5.71
C PHE A 10 -2.44 7.70 -5.60
N SER A 11 -3.20 6.90 -4.86
CA SER A 11 -2.94 5.47 -4.71
C SER A 11 -2.98 4.74 -6.06
N VAL A 12 -3.99 5.02 -6.89
CA VAL A 12 -4.11 4.43 -8.23
C VAL A 12 -3.00 4.95 -9.17
N THR A 13 -2.70 6.25 -9.13
CA THR A 13 -1.65 6.86 -9.95
C THR A 13 -0.28 6.23 -9.67
N VAL A 14 0.07 5.95 -8.41
CA VAL A 14 1.32 5.27 -8.06
C VAL A 14 1.39 3.88 -8.71
N GLY A 15 0.30 3.11 -8.64
CA GLY A 15 0.23 1.80 -9.31
C GLY A 15 0.41 1.90 -10.84
N ILE A 16 -0.15 2.92 -11.47
CA ILE A 16 0.01 3.20 -12.91
C ILE A 16 1.46 3.59 -13.22
N ILE A 17 2.09 4.45 -12.43
CA ILE A 17 3.50 4.86 -12.62
C ILE A 17 4.40 3.63 -12.62
N PHE A 18 4.25 2.72 -11.65
CA PHE A 18 5.06 1.48 -11.62
C PHE A 18 4.77 0.56 -12.80
N LYS A 19 3.51 0.49 -13.27
CA LYS A 19 3.14 -0.27 -14.46
C LYS A 19 3.81 0.30 -15.73
N VAL A 20 3.84 1.62 -15.86
CA VAL A 20 4.49 2.32 -16.99
C VAL A 20 6.00 2.22 -16.89
N ALA A 21 6.58 2.42 -15.71
CA ALA A 21 8.02 2.31 -15.46
C ALA A 21 8.59 0.96 -15.88
N ARG A 22 7.81 -0.12 -15.72
CA ARG A 22 8.18 -1.47 -16.20
C ARG A 22 8.41 -1.52 -17.72
N ARG A 23 7.73 -0.70 -18.51
CA ARG A 23 7.87 -0.65 -19.99
C ARG A 23 9.16 0.08 -20.43
N TYR A 24 9.69 0.96 -19.59
CA TYR A 24 10.77 1.90 -19.96
C TYR A 24 12.10 1.65 -19.22
N ASP A 25 12.27 0.48 -18.59
CA ASP A 25 13.47 0.09 -17.81
C ASP A 25 13.94 1.15 -16.79
N VAL A 26 12.98 1.88 -16.22
CA VAL A 26 13.29 2.97 -15.28
C VAL A 26 13.77 2.38 -13.96
N ASN A 27 14.80 3.00 -13.37
CA ASN A 27 15.34 2.60 -12.08
C ASN A 27 14.31 2.82 -10.96
N ILE A 28 13.78 1.72 -10.42
CA ILE A 28 12.74 1.71 -9.38
C ILE A 28 13.18 2.45 -8.10
N PRO A 29 14.36 2.16 -7.51
CA PRO A 29 14.90 2.94 -6.40
C PRO A 29 14.84 4.45 -6.61
N GLN A 30 15.18 4.95 -7.81
CA GLN A 30 15.14 6.38 -8.11
C GLN A 30 13.72 6.95 -8.03
N ILE A 31 12.71 6.22 -8.53
CA ILE A 31 11.29 6.63 -8.42
C ILE A 31 10.88 6.75 -6.95
N VAL A 32 11.25 5.76 -6.12
CA VAL A 32 10.93 5.76 -4.69
C VAL A 32 11.65 6.90 -3.98
N THR A 33 12.94 7.13 -4.25
CA THR A 33 13.69 8.26 -3.67
C THR A 33 13.03 9.59 -3.99
N TRP A 34 12.68 9.85 -5.25
CA TRP A 34 12.00 11.09 -5.64
C TRP A 34 10.63 11.23 -4.98
N ASN A 35 9.86 10.14 -4.86
CA ASN A 35 8.58 10.17 -4.14
C ASN A 35 8.74 10.64 -2.69
N TYR A 36 9.77 10.16 -1.99
CA TYR A 36 10.05 10.58 -0.61
C TYR A 36 10.54 12.02 -0.52
N VAL A 37 11.39 12.46 -1.44
CA VAL A 37 11.84 13.86 -1.50
C VAL A 37 10.64 14.80 -1.64
N PHE A 38 9.73 14.50 -2.56
CA PHE A 38 8.51 15.29 -2.72
C PHE A 38 7.58 15.17 -1.51
N ALA A 39 7.46 14.00 -0.89
CA ALA A 39 6.64 13.83 0.31
C ALA A 39 7.15 14.69 1.47
N ILE A 40 8.47 14.71 1.72
CA ILE A 40 9.09 15.54 2.75
C ILE A 40 8.89 17.03 2.43
N ALA A 41 9.13 17.44 1.18
CA ALA A 41 8.94 18.83 0.77
C ALA A 41 7.48 19.28 0.93
N LEU A 42 6.52 18.46 0.50
CA LEU A 42 5.10 18.76 0.65
C LEU A 42 4.65 18.76 2.12
N CYS A 43 5.16 17.85 2.95
CA CYS A 43 4.89 17.89 4.39
C CYS A 43 5.41 19.19 5.01
N TYR A 44 6.63 19.61 4.66
CA TYR A 44 7.21 20.83 5.16
C TYR A 44 6.38 22.06 4.80
N VAL A 45 5.97 22.16 3.52
CA VAL A 45 5.18 23.28 3.01
C VAL A 45 3.74 23.28 3.51
N ALA A 46 3.08 22.12 3.55
CA ALA A 46 1.65 22.02 3.86
C ALA A 46 1.35 22.08 5.37
N PHE A 47 2.23 21.53 6.20
CA PHE A 47 1.98 21.38 7.64
C PHE A 47 2.87 22.23 8.53
N SER A 48 3.93 22.86 8.01
CA SER A 48 4.91 23.64 8.79
C SER A 48 5.32 22.90 10.07
N PRO A 49 5.97 21.73 9.93
CA PRO A 49 6.25 20.87 11.07
C PRO A 49 7.13 21.59 12.09
N ASP A 50 6.72 21.54 13.34
CA ASP A 50 7.57 21.98 14.45
C ASP A 50 8.72 20.98 14.59
N LEU A 51 9.95 21.46 14.52
CA LEU A 51 11.16 20.63 14.65
C LEU A 51 11.61 20.49 16.11
N THR A 52 11.03 21.27 17.02
CA THR A 52 11.39 21.25 18.45
C THR A 52 10.94 19.97 19.16
N VAL A 53 9.99 19.23 18.58
CA VAL A 53 9.52 17.94 19.10
C VAL A 53 10.45 16.76 18.76
N VAL A 54 11.50 16.99 17.95
CA VAL A 54 12.52 15.99 17.63
C VAL A 54 13.64 16.06 18.67
N ASP A 55 13.34 15.56 19.87
CA ASP A 55 14.28 15.48 21.00
C ASP A 55 14.78 14.03 21.21
N GLU A 56 15.75 13.82 22.10
CA GLU A 56 16.25 12.48 22.48
C GLU A 56 15.12 11.57 23.03
N ASN A 57 14.09 12.16 23.62
CA ASN A 57 12.90 11.46 24.13
C ASN A 57 11.89 11.06 23.05
N ALA A 58 12.12 11.44 21.79
CA ALA A 58 11.23 11.05 20.71
C ALA A 58 11.21 9.51 20.57
N ALA A 59 10.09 8.97 20.07
CA ALA A 59 9.90 7.53 19.91
C ALA A 59 10.72 6.97 18.73
N TRP A 60 12.05 7.14 18.77
CA TRP A 60 13.01 6.68 17.76
C TRP A 60 12.88 5.20 17.48
N ILE A 61 12.51 4.40 18.49
CA ILE A 61 12.25 2.97 18.34
C ILE A 61 11.08 2.65 17.40
N ILE A 62 10.16 3.60 17.18
CA ILE A 62 9.04 3.48 16.24
C ILE A 62 9.41 4.12 14.91
N TYR A 63 10.02 5.32 14.94
CA TYR A 63 10.33 6.07 13.71
C TYR A 63 11.40 5.39 12.86
N LEU A 64 12.43 4.80 13.46
CA LEU A 64 13.55 4.20 12.74
C LEU A 64 13.12 2.94 11.96
N PRO A 65 12.35 1.98 12.54
CA PRO A 65 11.76 0.90 11.77
C PRO A 65 10.86 1.42 10.65
N LEU A 66 10.02 2.43 10.90
CA LEU A 66 9.09 2.95 9.90
C LEU A 66 9.82 3.60 8.70
N ALA A 67 10.90 4.33 8.98
CA ALA A 67 11.76 4.93 7.97
C ALA A 67 12.41 3.88 7.05
N ILE A 68 12.65 2.67 7.54
CA ILE A 68 13.22 1.56 6.77
C ILE A 68 12.13 0.72 6.10
N LEU A 69 11.05 0.39 6.83
CA LEU A 69 9.98 -0.47 6.34
C LEU A 69 9.25 0.16 5.16
N LEU A 70 8.93 1.45 5.25
CA LEU A 70 8.07 2.13 4.28
C LEU A 70 8.72 2.15 2.88
N PRO A 71 10.00 2.56 2.69
CA PRO A 71 10.66 2.46 1.38
C PRO A 71 10.82 1.02 0.91
N SER A 72 11.15 0.11 1.84
CA SER A 72 11.32 -1.31 1.52
C SER A 72 10.05 -1.93 0.93
N ILE A 73 8.87 -1.57 1.46
CA ILE A 73 7.58 -2.02 0.93
C ILE A 73 7.38 -1.54 -0.50
N PHE A 74 7.73 -0.30 -0.84
CA PHE A 74 7.63 0.20 -2.22
C PHE A 74 8.58 -0.54 -3.17
N LEU A 75 9.79 -0.86 -2.73
CA LEU A 75 10.72 -1.66 -3.53
C LEU A 75 10.20 -3.08 -3.76
N PHE A 76 9.66 -3.73 -2.71
CA PHE A 76 9.02 -5.05 -2.84
C PHE A 76 7.78 -5.00 -3.74
N LEU A 77 6.97 -3.95 -3.64
CA LEU A 77 5.81 -3.74 -4.50
C LEU A 77 6.22 -3.65 -5.97
N ALA A 78 7.22 -2.83 -6.29
CA ALA A 78 7.73 -2.69 -7.64
C ALA A 78 8.36 -3.98 -8.17
N ALA A 79 9.14 -4.70 -7.34
CA ALA A 79 9.69 -6.01 -7.70
C ALA A 79 8.59 -7.05 -7.98
N SER A 80 7.54 -7.06 -7.14
CA SER A 80 6.38 -7.93 -7.30
C SER A 80 5.62 -7.63 -8.60
N ILE A 81 5.40 -6.34 -8.92
CA ILE A 81 4.78 -5.92 -10.19
C ILE A 81 5.63 -6.33 -11.40
N ARG A 82 6.97 -6.23 -11.29
CA ARG A 82 7.90 -6.63 -12.37
C ARG A 82 7.85 -8.13 -12.64
N HIS A 83 7.80 -8.98 -11.60
CA HIS A 83 7.86 -10.43 -11.75
C HIS A 83 6.49 -11.11 -11.90
N LYS A 84 5.49 -10.72 -11.11
CA LYS A 84 4.18 -11.40 -11.02
C LYS A 84 3.04 -10.62 -11.70
N GLY A 85 3.27 -9.35 -12.05
CA GLY A 85 2.29 -8.47 -12.71
C GLY A 85 1.31 -7.80 -11.74
N ILE A 86 0.80 -6.64 -12.14
CA ILE A 86 0.01 -5.73 -11.26
C ILE A 86 -1.22 -6.39 -10.63
N VAL A 87 -1.93 -7.27 -11.34
CA VAL A 87 -3.16 -7.89 -10.85
C VAL A 87 -2.89 -8.84 -9.68
N LYS A 88 -1.83 -9.66 -9.75
CA LYS A 88 -1.46 -10.59 -8.68
C LYS A 88 -0.89 -9.85 -7.47
N THR A 89 -0.18 -8.75 -7.71
CA THR A 89 0.37 -7.92 -6.64
C THR A 89 -0.73 -7.13 -5.90
N ASP A 90 -1.70 -6.54 -6.62
CA ASP A 90 -2.87 -5.85 -6.01
C ASP A 90 -3.69 -6.82 -5.15
N ALA A 91 -3.92 -8.02 -5.68
CA ALA A 91 -4.52 -9.15 -4.97
C ALA A 91 -3.82 -9.45 -3.63
N ALA A 92 -2.50 -9.60 -3.65
CA ALA A 92 -1.71 -9.86 -2.45
C ALA A 92 -1.74 -8.68 -1.47
N GLN A 93 -1.75 -7.43 -1.97
CA GLN A 93 -1.85 -6.24 -1.11
C GLN A 93 -3.18 -6.20 -0.35
N ARG A 94 -4.29 -6.59 -0.97
CA ARG A 94 -5.58 -6.69 -0.28
C ARG A 94 -5.57 -7.75 0.83
N LEU A 95 -4.80 -8.82 0.67
CA LEU A 95 -4.59 -9.82 1.72
C LEU A 95 -3.84 -9.24 2.94
N SER A 96 -3.08 -8.14 2.76
CA SER A 96 -2.43 -7.45 3.88
C SER A 96 -3.44 -7.01 4.94
N LEU A 97 -4.73 -6.82 4.61
CA LEU A 97 -5.78 -6.46 5.57
C LEU A 97 -5.92 -7.46 6.72
N PHE A 98 -5.54 -8.72 6.54
CA PHE A 98 -5.55 -9.71 7.61
C PHE A 98 -4.63 -9.31 8.78
N ILE A 99 -3.47 -8.70 8.49
CA ILE A 99 -2.48 -8.36 9.52
C ILE A 99 -3.03 -7.26 10.46
N PRO A 100 -3.52 -6.09 9.98
CA PRO A 100 -4.15 -5.09 10.84
C PRO A 100 -5.36 -5.62 11.62
N ILE A 101 -6.16 -6.51 11.03
CA ILE A 101 -7.33 -7.09 11.72
C ILE A 101 -6.90 -7.98 12.88
N LEU A 102 -5.91 -8.85 12.67
CA LEU A 102 -5.35 -9.68 13.74
C LEU A 102 -4.65 -8.81 14.79
N ALA A 103 -3.93 -7.77 14.39
CA ALA A 103 -3.32 -6.82 15.32
C ALA A 103 -4.36 -6.08 16.17
N ALA A 104 -5.48 -5.64 15.58
CA ALA A 104 -6.58 -5.00 16.31
C ALA A 104 -7.16 -5.91 17.40
N TYR A 105 -7.32 -7.20 17.10
CA TYR A 105 -7.82 -8.19 18.06
C TYR A 105 -6.78 -8.54 19.13
N PHE A 106 -5.55 -8.89 18.74
CA PHE A 106 -4.54 -9.42 19.66
C PHE A 106 -3.75 -8.33 20.40
N LEU A 107 -3.32 -7.28 19.70
CA LEU A 107 -2.48 -6.23 20.28
C LEU A 107 -3.31 -5.11 20.92
N PHE A 108 -4.33 -4.62 20.21
CA PHE A 108 -5.16 -3.53 20.71
C PHE A 108 -6.30 -3.98 21.61
N LYS A 109 -6.53 -5.31 21.74
CA LYS A 109 -7.60 -5.93 22.53
C LYS A 109 -8.95 -5.26 22.28
N GLU A 110 -9.20 -4.89 21.03
CA GLU A 110 -10.39 -4.14 20.66
C GLU A 110 -11.62 -5.03 20.78
N ASP A 111 -12.68 -4.56 21.43
CA ASP A 111 -13.93 -5.32 21.50
C ASP A 111 -14.58 -5.42 20.11
N PHE A 112 -14.68 -6.66 19.63
CA PHE A 112 -15.37 -6.96 18.38
C PHE A 112 -16.87 -6.97 18.61
N ASN A 113 -17.51 -5.83 18.33
CA ASN A 113 -18.96 -5.75 18.27
C ASN A 113 -19.51 -6.60 17.09
N ASN A 114 -20.76 -7.07 17.20
CA ASN A 114 -21.45 -7.86 16.18
C ASN A 114 -21.35 -7.27 14.77
N LEU A 115 -21.35 -5.93 14.65
CA LEU A 115 -21.18 -5.24 13.36
C LEU A 115 -19.81 -5.48 12.70
N LYS A 116 -18.72 -5.52 13.49
CA LYS A 116 -17.38 -5.83 12.96
C LYS A 116 -17.28 -7.28 12.51
N PHE A 117 -17.95 -8.18 13.22
CA PHE A 117 -18.02 -9.59 12.85
C PHE A 117 -18.76 -9.80 11.53
N ILE A 118 -19.91 -9.12 11.33
CA ILE A 118 -20.63 -9.14 10.05
C ILE A 118 -19.79 -8.53 8.94
N GLY A 119 -19.14 -7.38 9.19
CA GLY A 119 -18.25 -6.74 8.22
C GLY A 119 -17.09 -7.65 7.80
N LEU A 120 -16.51 -8.39 8.75
CA LEU A 120 -15.46 -9.37 8.50
C LEU A 120 -15.98 -10.58 7.69
N ALA A 121 -17.15 -11.08 8.07
CA ALA A 121 -17.82 -12.20 7.40
C ALA A 121 -18.19 -11.87 5.95
N VAL A 122 -18.46 -10.61 5.61
CA VAL A 122 -18.68 -10.15 4.23
C VAL A 122 -17.35 -9.81 3.52
N GLY A 123 -16.42 -9.19 4.23
CA GLY A 123 -15.14 -8.72 3.69
C GLY A 123 -14.24 -9.85 3.21
N PHE A 124 -14.14 -10.95 3.96
CA PHE A 124 -13.28 -12.08 3.56
C PHE A 124 -13.76 -12.79 2.27
N PRO A 125 -15.05 -13.15 2.12
CA PRO A 125 -15.57 -13.66 0.85
C PRO A 125 -15.38 -12.66 -0.30
N ALA A 126 -15.56 -11.36 -0.06
CA ALA A 126 -15.37 -10.33 -1.08
C ALA A 126 -13.91 -10.28 -1.58
N ILE A 127 -12.93 -10.36 -0.68
CA ILE A 127 -11.52 -10.51 -1.06
C ILE A 127 -11.33 -11.79 -1.87
N GLY A 128 -11.91 -12.92 -1.44
CA GLY A 128 -11.89 -14.18 -2.18
C GLY A 128 -12.43 -14.05 -3.61
N LEU A 129 -13.54 -13.35 -3.81
CA LEU A 129 -14.13 -13.08 -5.13
C LEU A 129 -13.26 -12.17 -6.01
N ILE A 130 -12.60 -11.17 -5.41
CA ILE A 130 -11.65 -10.30 -6.12
C ILE A 130 -10.41 -11.10 -6.56
N LEU A 131 -9.96 -12.04 -5.73
CA LEU A 131 -8.86 -12.97 -6.04
C LEU A 131 -9.26 -14.02 -7.07
N TYR A 132 -10.54 -14.39 -7.11
CA TYR A 132 -11.10 -15.35 -8.05
C TYR A 132 -11.17 -14.76 -9.46
N LYS A 133 -10.02 -14.72 -10.12
CA LYS A 133 -9.94 -14.37 -11.54
C LYS A 133 -10.45 -15.55 -12.37
N LYS A 134 -11.53 -15.34 -13.12
CA LYS A 134 -11.87 -16.18 -14.28
C LYS A 134 -10.66 -16.20 -15.22
N GLN A 135 -10.06 -17.36 -15.45
CA GLN A 135 -9.21 -17.56 -16.62
C GLN A 135 -10.04 -17.19 -17.84
N SER A 136 -9.82 -15.99 -18.40
CA SER A 136 -10.05 -15.81 -19.82
C SER A 136 -9.04 -16.71 -20.50
N ASN A 137 -9.47 -17.93 -20.74
CA ASN A 137 -8.83 -18.84 -21.66
C ASN A 137 -8.78 -18.09 -23.00
N GLU A 138 -7.65 -17.44 -23.30
CA GLU A 138 -7.36 -17.04 -24.67
C GLU A 138 -7.00 -18.30 -25.45
N SER A 139 -8.02 -19.13 -25.67
CA SER A 139 -8.16 -19.88 -26.90
C SER A 139 -8.66 -18.91 -27.97
N ASN A 140 -7.80 -18.01 -28.40
CA ASN A 140 -7.90 -17.39 -29.73
C ASN A 140 -6.55 -17.58 -30.43
N ARG A 141 -6.25 -18.84 -30.75
CA ARG A 141 -5.73 -19.14 -32.09
C ARG A 141 -6.82 -18.65 -33.03
N TRP A 142 -6.67 -17.51 -33.68
CA TRP A 142 -7.19 -17.20 -35.02
C TRP A 142 -6.69 -15.80 -35.41
N ILE A 143 -5.80 -15.82 -36.41
CA ILE A 143 -5.03 -14.76 -37.07
C ILE A 143 -3.69 -14.45 -36.41
#